data_AF-A0A914SFM8-F1
#
_entry.id   AF-A0A914SFM8-F1
#
_cell.length_a   1.000
_cell.length_b   1.000
_cell.length_c   1.000
_cell.angle_alpha   90.00
_cell.angle_beta   90.00
_cell.angle_gamma   90.00
#
_symmetry.space_group_name_H-M   'P 1'
#
loop_
_entity.id
_entity.type
_entity.pdbx_description
1 polymer ?
#
loop_
_entity_poly.entity_id
_entity_poly.type
_entity_poly.pdbx_seq_one_letter_code
_entity_poly.pdbx_strand_id
1 'polypeptide(L)'
;MQYSHDKMPKEFLQFRTCAKYWQRFGEHIKNDSRVLKILSEKHAKCWIRLSQSHLHKLINGVKVYFGKIRQQNARLAVMSDFDMLKLLSDIPQERRLRIIRRVCFPLLTDIYVNHKGQICVVNAEGERVCLGNLAHIDFLRKQGTFAFVAYLAEAINMRIIEEYKKCLERQEMTSASLKVARMLSDNIQHGIQDSAFKYILKENVLRLHLKGTDKEIHLN
;
A
#
# COMPACT_ATOMS: atom_id res chain seq x y z
N MET A 1 -3.48 17.75 -6.10
CA MET A 1 -4.36 16.56 -5.97
C MET A 1 -5.04 16.34 -7.32
N GLN A 2 -4.29 15.87 -8.33
CA GLN A 2 -4.77 15.80 -9.73
C GLN A 2 -5.58 14.52 -10.03
N TYR A 3 -5.54 13.52 -9.15
CA TYR A 3 -6.21 12.22 -9.31
C TYR A 3 -7.33 11.93 -8.28
N SER A 4 -7.65 12.91 -7.42
CA SER A 4 -8.54 12.70 -6.26
C SER A 4 -9.95 13.25 -6.46
N HIS A 5 -10.18 14.16 -7.42
CA HIS A 5 -11.51 14.68 -7.71
C HIS A 5 -12.45 13.55 -8.15
N ASP A 6 -11.95 12.61 -8.96
CA ASP A 6 -12.75 11.51 -9.50
C ASP A 6 -12.94 10.36 -8.51
N LYS A 7 -11.99 10.17 -7.58
CA LYS A 7 -12.03 9.06 -6.62
C LYS A 7 -12.79 9.38 -5.33
N MET A 8 -12.82 10.64 -4.91
CA MET A 8 -13.42 11.08 -3.66
C MET A 8 -14.15 12.44 -3.81
N PRO A 9 -15.15 12.54 -4.70
CA PRO A 9 -15.80 13.81 -5.02
C PRO A 9 -16.54 14.43 -3.83
N LYS A 10 -17.13 13.59 -2.97
CA LYS A 10 -17.87 14.04 -1.77
C LYS A 10 -16.92 14.68 -0.76
N GLU A 11 -15.78 14.05 -0.51
CA GLU A 11 -14.76 14.53 0.40
C GLU A 11 -14.10 15.80 -0.13
N PHE A 12 -13.85 15.87 -1.44
CA PHE A 12 -13.36 17.09 -2.07
C PHE A 12 -14.33 18.27 -1.91
N LEU A 13 -15.64 18.02 -2.02
CA LEU A 13 -16.66 19.04 -1.72
C LEU A 13 -16.62 19.49 -0.25
N GLN A 14 -16.44 18.55 0.70
CA GLN A 14 -16.28 18.91 2.11
C GLN A 14 -15.03 19.77 2.33
N PHE A 15 -13.91 19.44 1.68
CA PHE A 15 -12.69 20.22 1.72
C PHE A 15 -12.90 21.65 1.19
N ARG A 16 -13.51 21.81 0.01
CA ARG A 16 -13.80 23.15 -0.56
C ARG A 16 -14.71 23.98 0.35
N THR A 17 -15.72 23.34 0.94
CA THR A 17 -16.65 24.02 1.84
C THR A 17 -15.96 24.44 3.15
N CYS A 18 -15.10 23.58 3.70
CA CYS A 18 -14.25 23.89 4.85
C CYS A 18 -13.34 25.10 4.56
N ALA A 19 -12.66 25.08 3.41
CA ALA A 19 -11.75 26.15 2.98
C ALA A 19 -12.48 27.49 2.82
N LYS A 20 -13.71 27.49 2.27
CA LYS A 20 -14.54 28.70 2.14
C LYS A 20 -14.83 29.36 3.50
N TYR A 21 -15.22 28.58 4.51
CA TYR A 21 -15.49 29.12 5.85
C TYR A 21 -14.21 29.56 6.57
N TRP A 22 -13.11 28.81 6.37
CA TRP A 22 -11.82 29.17 6.93
C TRP A 22 -11.28 30.48 6.33
N GLN A 23 -11.45 30.67 5.03
CA GLN A 23 -11.06 31.91 4.36
C GLN A 23 -11.88 33.11 4.86
N ARG A 24 -13.20 32.98 4.99
CA ARG A 24 -14.05 34.04 5.57
C ARG A 24 -13.62 34.42 6.98
N PHE A 25 -13.28 33.42 7.78
CA PHE A 25 -12.73 33.64 9.12
C PHE A 25 -11.37 34.35 9.06
N GLY A 26 -10.48 33.94 8.16
CA GLY A 26 -9.18 34.59 7.96
C GLY A 26 -9.28 36.04 7.48
N GLU A 27 -10.18 36.34 6.54
CA GLU A 27 -10.47 37.71 6.09
C GLU A 27 -11.00 38.58 7.23
N HIS A 28 -11.85 38.00 8.08
CA HIS A 28 -12.36 38.69 9.25
C HIS A 28 -11.27 39.00 10.29
N ILE A 29 -10.38 38.05 10.58
CA ILE A 29 -9.22 38.28 11.48
C ILE A 29 -8.27 39.35 10.92
N LYS A 30 -8.07 39.38 9.60
CA LYS A 30 -7.22 40.40 8.96
C LYS A 30 -7.75 41.81 9.19
N ASN A 31 -9.08 41.97 9.30
CA ASN A 31 -9.70 43.27 9.53
C ASN A 31 -9.59 43.71 11.01
N ASP A 32 -9.70 42.79 11.97
CA ASP A 32 -9.45 43.07 13.39
C ASP A 32 -8.94 41.83 14.12
N SER A 33 -7.67 41.84 14.52
CA SER A 33 -6.98 40.68 15.09
C SER A 33 -7.15 40.53 16.60
N ARG A 34 -7.90 41.42 17.26
CA ARG A 34 -8.10 41.38 18.71
C ARG A 34 -8.92 40.16 19.11
N VAL A 35 -8.27 39.24 19.84
CA VAL A 35 -8.84 37.95 20.28
C VAL A 35 -10.17 38.11 21.01
N LEU A 36 -10.29 39.08 21.92
CA LEU A 36 -11.53 39.32 22.68
C LEU A 36 -12.71 39.69 21.77
N LYS A 37 -12.46 40.44 20.69
CA LYS A 37 -13.49 40.81 19.71
C LYS A 37 -13.90 39.58 18.89
N ILE A 38 -12.93 38.82 18.37
CA ILE A 38 -13.19 37.57 17.64
C ILE A 38 -14.03 36.59 18.48
N LEU A 39 -13.75 36.49 19.79
CA LEU A 39 -14.51 35.66 20.72
C LEU A 39 -15.92 36.18 21.00
N SER A 40 -16.15 37.49 20.88
CA SER A 40 -17.46 38.10 21.08
C SER A 40 -18.38 37.94 19.86
N GLU A 41 -17.82 37.73 18.66
CA GLU A 41 -18.57 37.71 17.42
C GLU A 41 -19.23 36.35 17.10
N LYS A 42 -20.54 36.37 16.87
CA LYS A 42 -21.34 35.17 16.56
C LYS A 42 -20.89 34.50 15.26
N HIS A 43 -20.54 35.29 14.23
CA HIS A 43 -20.16 34.76 12.92
C HIS A 43 -18.78 34.09 12.92
N ALA A 44 -17.81 34.61 13.66
CA ALA A 44 -16.51 33.99 13.84
C ALA A 44 -16.63 32.58 14.43
N LYS A 45 -17.39 32.42 15.53
CA LYS A 45 -17.70 31.11 16.12
C LYS A 45 -18.42 30.18 15.14
N CYS A 46 -19.38 30.72 14.39
CA CYS A 46 -20.13 29.95 13.41
C CYS A 46 -19.23 29.37 12.30
N TRP A 47 -18.33 30.19 11.73
CA TRP A 47 -17.42 29.74 10.68
C TRP A 47 -16.43 28.70 11.16
N ILE A 48 -15.83 28.87 12.36
CA ILE A 48 -14.96 27.85 12.95
C ILE A 48 -15.71 26.53 13.12
N ARG A 49 -16.91 26.57 13.71
CA ARG A 49 -17.73 25.37 13.93
C ARG A 49 -18.07 24.66 12.61
N LEU A 50 -18.42 25.43 11.58
CA LEU A 50 -18.72 24.88 10.25
C LEU A 50 -17.47 24.27 9.61
N SER A 51 -16.33 24.97 9.63
CA SER A 51 -15.04 24.44 9.16
C SER A 51 -14.68 23.13 9.86
N GLN A 52 -14.78 23.08 11.19
CA GLN A 52 -14.54 21.86 11.96
C GLN A 52 -15.47 20.71 11.56
N SER A 53 -16.77 20.99 11.39
CA SER A 53 -17.74 19.97 10.97
C SER A 53 -17.40 19.38 9.59
N HIS A 54 -17.09 20.23 8.61
CA HIS A 54 -16.71 19.78 7.27
C HIS A 54 -15.36 19.05 7.26
N LEU A 55 -14.39 19.51 8.05
CA LEU A 55 -13.11 18.84 8.22
C LEU A 55 -13.28 17.43 8.82
N HIS A 56 -14.15 17.29 9.83
CA HIS A 56 -14.43 15.99 10.44
C HIS A 56 -15.08 15.02 9.44
N LYS A 57 -16.05 15.49 8.65
CA LYS A 57 -16.67 14.70 7.57
C LYS A 57 -15.65 14.25 6.51
N LEU A 58 -14.75 15.16 6.10
CA LEU A 58 -13.64 14.86 5.19
C LEU A 58 -12.74 13.76 5.75
N ILE A 59 -12.27 13.90 6.99
CA ILE A 59 -11.38 12.92 7.64
C ILE A 59 -12.05 11.55 7.73
N ASN A 60 -13.32 11.50 8.13
CA ASN A 60 -14.06 10.24 8.23
C ASN A 60 -14.22 9.58 6.85
N GLY A 61 -14.52 10.35 5.80
CA GLY A 61 -14.59 9.84 4.43
C GLY A 61 -13.27 9.23 3.97
N VAL A 62 -12.14 9.91 4.23
CA VAL A 62 -10.79 9.39 3.94
C VAL A 62 -10.51 8.10 4.70
N LYS A 63 -10.82 8.04 6.00
CA LYS A 63 -10.64 6.82 6.80
C LYS A 63 -11.45 5.64 6.28
N VAL A 64 -12.70 5.86 5.90
CA VAL A 64 -13.56 4.82 5.31
C VAL A 64 -12.99 4.34 3.98
N TYR A 65 -12.53 5.26 3.13
CA TYR A 65 -11.90 4.91 1.86
C TYR A 65 -10.63 4.07 2.06
N PHE A 66 -9.76 4.46 3.00
CA PHE A 66 -8.57 3.68 3.35
C PHE A 66 -8.94 2.32 3.92
N GLY A 67 -9.97 2.24 4.76
CA GLY A 67 -10.52 0.96 5.24
C GLY A 67 -10.91 0.03 4.10
N LYS A 68 -11.59 0.54 3.06
CA LYS A 68 -11.94 -0.24 1.87
C LYS A 68 -10.71 -0.73 1.10
N ILE A 69 -9.70 0.11 0.93
CA ILE A 69 -8.43 -0.29 0.27
C ILE A 69 -7.74 -1.41 1.05
N ARG A 70 -7.64 -1.29 2.38
CA ARG A 70 -7.05 -2.33 3.25
C ARG A 70 -7.71 -3.69 3.11
N GLN A 71 -9.02 -3.71 2.86
CA GLN A 71 -9.80 -4.92 2.71
C GLN A 71 -9.57 -5.62 1.37
N GLN A 72 -9.00 -4.95 0.36
CA GLN A 72 -8.79 -5.53 -0.97
C GLN A 72 -7.67 -6.58 -1.00
N ASN A 73 -6.64 -6.42 -0.16
CA ASN A 73 -5.51 -7.33 -0.12
C ASN A 73 -4.83 -7.29 1.25
N ALA A 74 -4.44 -8.45 1.79
CA ALA A 74 -3.83 -8.52 3.11
C ALA A 74 -2.51 -7.75 3.25
N ARG A 75 -1.74 -7.61 2.17
CA ARG A 75 -0.52 -6.78 2.17
C ARG A 75 -0.81 -5.29 2.29
N LEU A 76 -2.03 -4.86 1.98
CA LEU A 76 -2.48 -3.48 2.18
C LEU A 76 -3.01 -3.25 3.59
N ALA A 77 -3.41 -4.31 4.31
CA ALA A 77 -3.99 -4.20 5.64
C ALA A 77 -3.03 -3.55 6.66
N VAL A 78 -1.74 -3.82 6.53
CA VAL A 78 -0.67 -3.29 7.41
C VAL A 78 -0.19 -1.89 7.01
N MET A 79 -0.69 -1.33 5.91
CA MET A 79 -0.24 -0.05 5.41
C MET A 79 -0.76 1.11 6.27
N SER A 80 0.13 2.03 6.62
CA SER A 80 -0.21 3.25 7.36
C SER A 80 -1.04 4.21 6.50
N ASP A 81 -1.88 5.03 7.14
CA ASP A 81 -2.63 6.10 6.45
C ASP A 81 -1.68 7.04 5.68
N PHE A 82 -0.51 7.32 6.24
CA PHE A 82 0.49 8.18 5.61
C PHE A 82 1.08 7.58 4.34
N ASP A 83 1.37 6.28 4.34
CA ASP A 83 1.86 5.60 3.14
C ASP A 83 0.79 5.47 2.07
N MET A 84 -0.48 5.28 2.45
CA MET A 84 -1.59 5.34 1.49
C MET A 84 -1.69 6.71 0.83
N LEU A 85 -1.61 7.78 1.62
CA LEU A 85 -1.61 9.14 1.09
C LEU A 85 -0.47 9.36 0.10
N LYS A 86 0.73 8.86 0.40
CA LYS A 86 1.87 8.94 -0.53
C LYS A 86 1.61 8.16 -1.81
N LEU A 87 1.06 6.95 -1.73
CA LEU A 87 0.76 6.12 -2.89
C LEU A 87 -0.38 6.64 -3.76
N LEU A 88 -1.28 7.45 -3.19
CA LEU A 88 -2.33 8.20 -3.87
C LEU A 88 -1.85 9.54 -4.44
N SER A 89 -0.70 10.02 -3.97
CA SER A 89 -0.10 11.26 -4.46
C SER A 89 0.61 11.04 -5.78
N ASP A 90 0.83 12.14 -6.50
CA ASP A 90 1.67 12.12 -7.68
C ASP A 90 3.13 12.02 -7.24
N ILE A 91 3.69 10.82 -7.38
CA ILE A 91 5.06 10.49 -7.00
C ILE A 91 5.71 9.67 -8.13
N PRO A 92 7.04 9.79 -8.31
CA PRO A 92 7.77 8.98 -9.28
C PRO A 92 7.56 7.49 -9.05
N GLN A 93 7.57 6.74 -10.15
CA GLN A 93 7.34 5.29 -10.16
C GLN A 93 8.31 4.55 -9.24
N GLU A 94 9.58 4.93 -9.26
CA GLU A 94 10.64 4.33 -8.43
C GLU A 94 10.33 4.53 -6.95
N ARG A 95 9.87 5.72 -6.58
CA ARG A 95 9.48 6.04 -5.19
C ARG A 95 8.26 5.22 -4.78
N ARG A 96 7.30 5.05 -5.69
CA ARG A 96 6.12 4.21 -5.48
C ARG A 96 6.48 2.76 -5.23
N LEU A 97 7.36 2.18 -6.05
CA LEU A 97 7.86 0.80 -5.90
C LEU A 97 8.63 0.64 -4.58
N ARG A 98 9.46 1.60 -4.18
CA ARG A 98 10.15 1.55 -2.88
C ARG A 98 9.19 1.51 -1.69
N ILE A 99 8.09 2.27 -1.74
CA ILE A 99 7.06 2.25 -0.70
C ILE A 99 6.33 0.90 -0.71
N ILE A 100 5.90 0.42 -1.88
CA ILE A 100 5.26 -0.90 -2.01
C ILE A 100 6.17 -2.00 -1.46
N ARG A 101 7.44 -2.03 -1.88
CA ARG A 101 8.45 -2.96 -1.39
C ARG A 101 8.54 -2.90 0.14
N ARG A 102 8.73 -1.72 0.72
CA ARG A 102 8.93 -1.55 2.17
C ARG A 102 7.72 -2.04 2.96
N VAL A 103 6.52 -1.70 2.52
CA VAL A 103 5.29 -1.89 3.29
C VAL A 103 4.66 -3.24 3.01
N CYS A 104 4.58 -3.63 1.74
CA CYS A 104 3.83 -4.80 1.29
C CYS A 104 4.73 -6.03 1.09
N PHE A 105 6.04 -5.86 0.88
CA PHE A 105 6.99 -6.94 0.61
C PHE A 105 8.30 -6.77 1.38
N PRO A 106 8.26 -6.72 2.73
CA PRO A 106 9.43 -6.40 3.54
C PRO A 106 10.58 -7.42 3.40
N LEU A 107 10.29 -8.64 2.94
CA LEU A 107 11.26 -9.71 2.69
C LEU A 107 12.09 -9.48 1.42
N LEU A 108 11.69 -8.55 0.57
CA LEU A 108 12.44 -8.18 -0.63
C LEU A 108 13.38 -7.01 -0.32
N THR A 109 14.63 -7.15 -0.73
CA THR A 109 15.61 -6.06 -0.67
C THR A 109 15.23 -4.95 -1.64
N ASP A 110 14.79 -5.31 -2.84
CA ASP A 110 14.42 -4.33 -3.87
C ASP A 110 13.33 -4.83 -4.82
N ILE A 111 12.62 -3.87 -5.43
CA ILE A 111 11.66 -4.07 -6.52
C ILE A 111 11.91 -2.97 -7.54
N TYR A 112 12.31 -3.35 -8.75
CA TYR A 112 12.64 -2.41 -9.81
C TYR A 112 12.11 -2.88 -11.16
N VAL A 113 12.18 -1.98 -12.14
CA VAL A 113 11.75 -2.22 -13.52
C VAL A 113 13.00 -2.33 -14.37
N ASN A 114 13.13 -3.40 -15.16
CA ASN A 114 14.24 -3.54 -16.09
C ASN A 114 14.03 -2.71 -17.38
N HIS A 115 15.03 -2.69 -18.25
CA HIS A 115 14.97 -1.96 -19.53
C HIS A 115 13.85 -2.43 -20.47
N LYS A 116 13.28 -3.62 -20.25
CA LYS A 116 12.15 -4.19 -21.00
C LYS A 116 10.79 -3.90 -20.35
N GLY A 117 10.74 -3.10 -19.27
CA GLY A 117 9.50 -2.81 -18.55
C GLY A 117 9.01 -3.92 -17.62
N GLN A 118 9.76 -5.01 -17.47
CA GLN A 118 9.39 -6.13 -16.61
C GLN A 118 9.75 -5.82 -15.15
N ILE A 119 8.92 -6.32 -14.24
CA ILE A 119 9.19 -6.20 -12.80
C ILE A 119 10.22 -7.26 -12.40
N CYS A 120 11.28 -6.82 -11.74
CA CYS A 120 12.27 -7.69 -11.11
C CYS A 120 12.31 -7.42 -9.60
N VAL A 121 12.51 -8.49 -8.85
CA VAL A 121 12.60 -8.47 -7.39
C VAL A 121 13.98 -8.96 -6.96
N VAL A 122 14.45 -8.44 -5.82
CA VAL A 122 15.72 -8.84 -5.20
C VAL A 122 15.42 -9.41 -3.82
N ASN A 123 15.91 -10.62 -3.55
CA ASN A 123 15.75 -11.25 -2.23
C ASN A 123 16.78 -10.73 -1.20
N ALA A 124 16.71 -11.25 0.02
CA ALA A 124 17.64 -10.91 1.10
C ALA A 124 19.10 -11.29 0.77
N GLU A 125 19.28 -12.33 -0.05
CA GLU A 125 20.57 -12.86 -0.48
C GLU A 125 21.18 -12.07 -1.67
N GLY A 126 20.46 -11.07 -2.20
CA GLY A 126 20.90 -10.24 -3.33
C GLY A 126 20.67 -10.85 -4.72
N GLU A 127 20.03 -12.02 -4.80
CA GLU A 127 19.66 -12.65 -6.06
C GLU A 127 18.51 -11.90 -6.73
N ARG A 128 18.60 -11.76 -8.06
CA ARG A 128 17.66 -11.00 -8.89
C ARG A 128 16.76 -11.96 -9.63
N VAL A 129 15.46 -11.87 -9.39
CA VAL A 129 14.45 -12.67 -10.08
C VAL A 129 13.55 -11.73 -10.88
N CYS A 130 13.60 -11.83 -12.20
CA CYS A 130 12.65 -11.12 -13.06
C CYS A 130 11.39 -11.97 -13.23
N LEU A 131 10.23 -11.34 -13.01
CA LEU A 131 8.93 -12.00 -13.09
C LEU A 131 8.47 -12.23 -14.54
N GLY A 132 9.27 -11.81 -15.52
CA GLY A 132 9.04 -12.08 -16.93
C GLY A 132 7.70 -11.53 -17.42
N ASN A 133 6.92 -12.38 -18.09
CA ASN A 133 5.58 -12.03 -18.59
C ASN A 133 4.52 -11.97 -17.48
N LEU A 134 4.82 -12.43 -16.27
CA LEU A 134 3.87 -12.46 -15.15
C LEU A 134 3.65 -11.06 -14.56
N ALA A 135 4.60 -10.13 -14.72
CA ALA A 135 4.47 -8.78 -14.19
C ALA A 135 5.12 -7.71 -15.09
N HIS A 136 4.29 -6.81 -15.62
CA HIS A 136 4.74 -5.65 -16.40
C HIS A 136 4.35 -4.32 -15.74
N ILE A 137 5.19 -3.30 -15.91
CA ILE A 137 4.98 -1.99 -15.31
C ILE A 137 3.71 -1.27 -15.83
N ASP A 138 3.25 -1.61 -17.02
CA ASP A 138 2.04 -1.02 -17.59
C ASP A 138 0.79 -1.34 -16.78
N PHE A 139 0.78 -2.46 -16.05
CA PHE A 139 -0.32 -2.78 -15.14
C PHE A 139 -0.48 -1.70 -14.07
N LEU A 140 0.64 -1.25 -13.48
CA LEU A 140 0.64 -0.17 -12.48
C LEU A 140 0.07 1.12 -13.04
N ARG A 141 0.34 1.42 -14.32
CA ARG A 141 -0.16 2.63 -15.00
C ARG A 141 -1.65 2.54 -15.31
N LYS A 142 -2.13 1.37 -15.74
CA LYS A 142 -3.52 1.16 -16.17
C LYS A 142 -4.48 0.94 -14.99
N GLN A 143 -4.11 0.06 -14.06
CA GLN A 143 -4.99 -0.39 -12.97
C GLN A 143 -4.72 0.33 -11.63
N GLY A 144 -3.57 1.02 -11.55
CA GLY A 144 -3.19 1.79 -10.37
C GLY A 144 -2.49 0.97 -9.29
N THR A 145 -2.04 1.69 -8.26
CA THR A 145 -1.12 1.18 -7.23
C THR A 145 -1.66 0.00 -6.43
N PHE A 146 -2.90 0.08 -5.97
CA PHE A 146 -3.44 -0.92 -5.04
C PHE A 146 -3.76 -2.25 -5.73
N ALA A 147 -4.30 -2.21 -6.95
CA ALA A 147 -4.46 -3.39 -7.79
C ALA A 147 -3.11 -4.02 -8.13
N PHE A 148 -2.10 -3.20 -8.39
CA PHE A 148 -0.74 -3.67 -8.66
C PHE A 148 -0.12 -4.46 -7.50
N VAL A 149 -0.44 -4.14 -6.24
CA VAL A 149 0.07 -4.92 -5.09
C VAL A 149 -0.45 -6.36 -5.12
N ALA A 150 -1.73 -6.57 -5.44
CA ALA A 150 -2.31 -7.90 -5.56
C ALA A 150 -1.70 -8.66 -6.74
N TYR A 151 -1.63 -8.01 -7.91
CA TYR A 151 -1.02 -8.55 -9.12
C TYR A 151 0.44 -8.96 -8.90
N LEU A 152 1.23 -8.12 -8.23
CA LEU A 152 2.62 -8.42 -7.94
C LEU A 152 2.77 -9.58 -6.97
N ALA A 153 1.90 -9.68 -5.97
CA ALA A 153 1.91 -10.80 -5.03
C ALA A 153 1.62 -12.13 -5.73
N GLU A 154 0.65 -12.15 -6.63
CA GLU A 154 0.31 -13.31 -7.45
C GLU A 154 1.47 -13.70 -8.38
N ALA A 155 2.06 -12.73 -9.09
CA ALA A 155 3.20 -12.98 -9.97
C ALA A 155 4.42 -13.57 -9.23
N ILE A 156 4.72 -13.07 -8.01
CA ILE A 156 5.78 -13.62 -7.17
C ILE A 156 5.44 -15.06 -6.76
N ASN A 157 4.22 -15.32 -6.31
CA ASN A 157 3.79 -16.65 -5.90
C ASN A 157 3.86 -17.65 -7.07
N MET A 158 3.35 -17.28 -8.24
CA MET A 158 3.43 -18.10 -9.45
C MET A 158 4.88 -18.41 -9.82
N ARG A 159 5.77 -17.42 -9.72
CA ARG A 159 7.18 -17.62 -10.00
C ARG A 159 7.85 -18.60 -9.02
N ILE A 160 7.50 -18.51 -7.74
CA ILE A 160 7.95 -19.46 -6.72
C ILE A 160 7.49 -20.88 -7.05
N ILE A 161 6.22 -21.05 -7.44
CA ILE A 161 5.64 -22.35 -7.80
C ILE A 161 6.34 -22.93 -9.04
N GLU A 162 6.56 -22.13 -10.08
CA GLU A 162 7.30 -22.54 -11.28
C GLU A 162 8.70 -23.05 -10.96
N GLU A 163 9.44 -22.30 -10.14
CA GLU A 163 10.79 -22.69 -9.75
C GLU A 163 10.77 -23.96 -8.91
N TYR A 164 9.82 -24.11 -7.97
CA TYR A 164 9.66 -25.32 -7.18
C TYR A 164 9.34 -26.56 -8.03
N LYS A 165 8.43 -26.45 -9.01
CA LYS A 165 8.11 -27.54 -9.94
C LYS A 165 9.35 -28.00 -10.72
N LYS A 166 10.16 -27.05 -11.22
CA LYS A 166 11.44 -27.38 -11.89
C LYS A 166 12.40 -28.11 -10.96
N CYS A 167 12.40 -27.81 -9.66
CA CYS A 167 13.22 -28.53 -8.68
C CYS A 167 12.77 -29.99 -8.55
N LEU A 168 11.46 -30.23 -8.49
CA LEU A 168 10.89 -31.58 -8.36
C LEU A 168 11.13 -32.42 -9.62
N GLU A 169 10.95 -31.83 -10.81
CA GLU A 169 11.09 -32.52 -12.09
C GLU A 169 12.53 -32.92 -12.42
N ARG A 170 13.52 -32.15 -11.95
CA ARG A 170 14.92 -32.38 -12.35
C ARG A 170 15.66 -33.45 -11.56
N GLN A 171 15.19 -33.87 -10.37
CA GLN A 171 15.90 -34.75 -9.40
C GLN A 171 17.35 -34.36 -9.03
N GLU A 172 17.98 -33.43 -9.75
CA GLU A 172 19.23 -32.76 -9.45
C GLU A 172 18.90 -31.40 -8.84
N MET A 173 19.08 -31.30 -7.53
CA MET A 173 19.04 -30.03 -6.82
C MET A 173 20.22 -29.16 -7.29
N THR A 174 20.03 -28.41 -8.38
CA THR A 174 20.98 -27.33 -8.70
C THR A 174 21.01 -26.31 -7.57
N SER A 175 22.15 -25.63 -7.37
CA SER A 175 22.34 -24.71 -6.25
C SER A 175 21.26 -23.62 -6.14
N ALA A 176 20.60 -23.24 -7.23
CA ALA A 176 19.53 -22.24 -7.22
C ALA A 176 18.19 -22.82 -6.71
N SER A 177 17.88 -24.06 -7.10
CA SER A 177 16.73 -24.85 -6.66
C SER A 177 16.73 -25.10 -5.14
N LEU A 178 17.89 -25.50 -4.61
CA LEU A 178 18.13 -25.69 -3.18
C LEU A 178 18.00 -24.38 -2.39
N LYS A 179 18.30 -23.24 -3.03
CA LYS A 179 18.23 -21.91 -2.42
C LYS A 179 16.83 -21.32 -2.40
N VAL A 180 16.01 -21.53 -3.42
CA VAL A 180 14.58 -21.17 -3.37
C VAL A 180 13.84 -22.04 -2.36
N ALA A 181 14.18 -23.34 -2.30
CA ALA A 181 13.68 -24.23 -1.25
C ALA A 181 14.16 -23.79 0.15
N ARG A 182 15.39 -23.29 0.31
CA ARG A 182 15.85 -22.65 1.57
C ARG A 182 15.18 -21.32 1.85
N MET A 183 14.97 -20.44 0.87
CA MET A 183 14.18 -19.23 1.04
C MET A 183 12.77 -19.56 1.53
N LEU A 184 12.16 -20.63 1.02
CA LEU A 184 10.85 -21.11 1.50
C LEU A 184 10.98 -21.72 2.90
N SER A 185 11.98 -22.56 3.14
CA SER A 185 12.23 -23.20 4.44
C SER A 185 12.51 -22.17 5.53
N ASP A 186 13.36 -21.18 5.30
CA ASP A 186 13.70 -20.11 6.25
C ASP A 186 12.53 -19.15 6.46
N ASN A 187 11.73 -18.85 5.42
CA ASN A 187 10.50 -18.06 5.58
C ASN A 187 9.38 -18.82 6.32
N ILE A 188 9.34 -20.15 6.22
CA ILE A 188 8.36 -21.03 6.90
C ILE A 188 8.80 -21.36 8.34
N GLN A 189 10.08 -21.66 8.56
CA GLN A 189 10.66 -22.11 9.83
C GLN A 189 11.15 -20.96 10.71
N HIS A 190 11.82 -19.94 10.15
CA HIS A 190 12.46 -18.88 10.93
C HIS A 190 11.73 -17.54 10.94
N GLY A 191 10.63 -17.42 10.17
CA GLY A 191 9.65 -16.33 10.22
C GLY A 191 10.19 -15.02 10.78
N ILE A 192 10.95 -14.28 9.96
CA ILE A 192 11.64 -13.02 10.32
C ILE A 192 10.87 -12.29 11.41
N GLN A 193 11.48 -12.12 12.59
CA GLN A 193 10.78 -11.63 13.78
C GLN A 193 10.02 -10.32 13.51
N ASP A 194 10.56 -9.47 12.62
CA ASP A 194 10.01 -8.16 12.23
C ASP A 194 8.97 -8.18 11.09
N SER A 195 8.75 -9.32 10.42
CA SER A 195 7.70 -9.43 9.41
C SER A 195 6.34 -9.65 10.07
N ALA A 196 5.37 -8.80 9.73
CA ALA A 196 3.97 -9.00 10.10
C ALA A 196 3.33 -10.24 9.45
N PHE A 197 3.99 -10.84 8.45
CA PHE A 197 3.50 -12.00 7.71
C PHE A 197 4.42 -13.20 7.89
N LYS A 198 3.82 -14.38 8.02
CA LYS A 198 4.46 -15.69 8.02
C LYS A 198 3.87 -16.54 6.89
N TYR A 199 4.71 -17.24 6.14
CA TYR A 199 4.24 -18.24 5.20
C TYR A 199 4.16 -19.60 5.89
N ILE A 200 3.08 -20.33 5.67
CA ILE A 200 2.86 -21.67 6.24
C ILE A 200 2.57 -22.61 5.07
N LEU A 201 3.35 -23.67 4.92
CA LEU A 201 3.04 -24.74 3.97
C LEU A 201 2.29 -25.84 4.73
N LYS A 202 1.05 -26.11 4.33
CA LYS A 202 0.24 -27.20 4.86
C LYS A 202 -0.38 -27.96 3.71
N GLU A 203 -0.17 -29.27 3.64
CA GLU A 203 -0.77 -30.15 2.62
C GLU A 203 -0.51 -29.68 1.17
N ASN A 204 0.73 -29.24 0.87
CA ASN A 204 1.15 -28.65 -0.42
C ASN A 204 0.45 -27.33 -0.81
N VAL A 205 -0.31 -26.72 0.08
CA VAL A 205 -0.89 -25.38 -0.12
C VAL A 205 -0.08 -24.37 0.68
N LEU A 206 0.47 -23.36 -0.02
CA LEU A 206 1.12 -22.23 0.63
C LEU A 206 0.04 -21.30 1.19
N ARG A 207 0.14 -20.99 2.47
CA ARG A 207 -0.78 -20.07 3.16
C ARG A 207 -0.01 -18.87 3.67
N LEU A 208 -0.60 -17.68 3.53
CA LEU A 208 -0.08 -16.48 4.18
C LEU A 208 -0.83 -16.29 5.50
N HIS A 209 -0.08 -16.19 6.58
CA HIS A 209 -0.59 -15.96 7.93
C HIS A 209 -0.13 -14.59 8.43
N LEU A 210 -1.05 -13.77 8.93
CA LEU A 210 -0.72 -12.49 9.54
C LEU A 210 -0.45 -12.70 11.04
N LYS A 211 0.78 -12.41 11.50
CA LYS A 211 1.16 -12.58 12.91
C LYS A 211 0.22 -11.78 13.82
N GLY A 212 -0.31 -12.43 14.85
CA GLY A 212 -1.24 -11.84 15.81
C GLY A 212 -2.72 -11.90 15.42
N THR A 213 -3.07 -12.62 14.35
CA THR A 213 -4.47 -12.89 13.97
C THR A 213 -4.64 -14.33 13.49
N ASP A 214 -5.79 -14.95 13.73
CA ASP A 214 -6.12 -16.29 13.19
C ASP A 214 -6.47 -16.27 11.68
N LYS A 215 -6.14 -15.19 10.97
CA LYS A 215 -6.43 -15.05 9.55
C LYS A 215 -5.38 -15.77 8.72
N GLU A 216 -5.77 -16.92 8.19
CA GLU A 216 -5.06 -17.64 7.13
C GLU A 216 -5.65 -17.29 5.76
N ILE A 217 -4.79 -17.03 4.79
CA ILE A 217 -5.19 -16.81 3.40
C ILE A 217 -4.65 -17.96 2.59
N HIS A 218 -5.57 -18.72 1.99
CA HIS A 218 -5.26 -19.75 1.01
C HIS A 218 -4.68 -19.08 -0.24
N LEU A 219 -3.46 -19.49 -0.62
CA LEU A 219 -2.85 -19.10 -1.88
C LEU A 219 -3.09 -20.28 -2.83
N ASN A 220 -4.10 -20.16 -3.71
CA ASN A 220 -4.31 -21.09 -4.83
C ASN A 220 -3.25 -20.85 -5.92
#